data_AF-A0A844MKM1-F1
#
_entry.id   AF-A0A844MKM1-F1
#
_cell.length_a   1.000
_cell.length_b   1.000
_cell.length_c   1.000
_cell.angle_alpha   90.00
_cell.angle_beta   90.00
_cell.angle_gamma   90.00
#
_symmetry.space_group_name_H-M   'P 1'
#
loop_
_entity.id
_entity.type
_entity.pdbx_description
1 polymer ?
#
loop_
_entity_poly.entity_id
_entity_poly.type
_entity_poly.pdbx_seq_one_letter_code
_entity_poly.pdbx_strand_id
1 'polypeptide(L)'
;FLFSDIARFFSINIIFGALVSGILIGVMPPELFDREKNYIKDISLSFFIPVYFGIVGLKLNLIYHFDIPFTSFFILFTTIFQFIGTIIAAKILRKDWLSSLNLSVAMTTKGGPGIILANIAYDLRIVNETFFVTIVLTAIVTSLLAGVWFRYVLAKGFVLLG
;
A
#
# COMPACT_ATOMS: atom_id res chain seq x y z
N PHE A 1 -3.94 22.38 -1.63
CA PHE A 1 -5.28 23.01 -1.59
C PHE A 1 -5.85 23.19 -2.99
N LEU A 2 -5.30 24.04 -3.88
CA LEU A 2 -5.78 24.20 -5.27
C LEU A 2 -5.92 22.89 -6.08
N PHE A 3 -4.93 22.01 -6.06
CA PHE A 3 -5.00 20.71 -6.76
C PHE A 3 -6.07 19.76 -6.18
N SER A 4 -6.36 19.85 -4.88
CA SER A 4 -7.39 19.05 -4.22
C SER A 4 -8.80 19.53 -4.59
N ASP A 5 -8.97 20.84 -4.79
CA ASP A 5 -10.22 21.43 -5.27
C ASP A 5 -10.46 21.17 -6.77
N ILE A 6 -9.40 21.18 -7.59
CA ILE A 6 -9.47 20.78 -8.99
C ILE A 6 -9.83 19.28 -9.11
N ALA A 7 -9.24 18.41 -8.28
CA ALA A 7 -9.58 16.98 -8.26
C ALA A 7 -11.06 16.72 -7.95
N ARG A 8 -11.65 17.50 -7.03
CA ARG A 8 -13.10 17.47 -6.76
C ARG A 8 -13.93 17.86 -7.98
N PHE A 9 -13.48 18.83 -8.76
CA PHE A 9 -14.17 19.26 -9.99
C PHE A 9 -14.19 18.17 -11.07
N PHE A 10 -13.16 17.33 -11.13
CA PHE A 10 -13.08 16.20 -12.07
C PHE A 10 -13.73 14.89 -11.57
N SER A 11 -14.45 14.91 -10.43
CA SER A 11 -14.97 13.69 -9.77
C SER A 11 -13.88 12.67 -9.44
N ILE A 12 -12.62 13.10 -9.34
CA ILE A 12 -11.49 12.25 -8.96
C ILE A 12 -11.42 12.25 -7.43
N ASN A 13 -11.18 11.08 -6.84
CA ASN A 13 -11.04 10.98 -5.39
C ASN A 13 -9.91 11.90 -4.90
N ILE A 14 -10.19 12.71 -3.87
CA ILE A 14 -9.29 13.74 -3.33
C ILE A 14 -7.89 13.22 -2.98
N ILE A 15 -7.78 11.92 -2.69
CA ILE A 15 -6.53 11.22 -2.37
C ILE A 15 -5.58 11.18 -3.56
N PHE A 16 -6.08 11.01 -4.79
CA PHE A 16 -5.22 11.06 -5.98
C PHE A 16 -4.68 12.48 -6.22
N GLY A 17 -5.48 13.51 -5.95
CA GLY A 17 -5.01 14.91 -6.01
C GLY A 17 -3.92 15.20 -4.98
N ALA A 18 -4.06 14.66 -3.76
CA ALA A 18 -3.02 14.74 -2.73
C ALA A 18 -1.74 13.98 -3.13
N LEU A 19 -1.87 12.78 -3.72
CA LEU A 19 -0.74 12.00 -4.22
C LEU A 19 0.02 12.75 -5.31
N VAL A 20 -0.67 13.28 -6.33
CA VAL A 20 -0.05 14.05 -7.41
C VAL A 20 0.65 15.29 -6.88
N SER A 21 0.01 16.02 -5.96
CA SER A 21 0.63 17.19 -5.31
C SER A 21 1.91 16.81 -4.56
N GLY A 22 1.89 15.68 -3.85
CA GLY A 22 3.06 15.13 -3.15
C GLY A 22 4.18 14.74 -4.10
N ILE A 23 3.87 14.10 -5.23
CA ILE A 23 4.85 13.75 -6.27
C ILE A 23 5.49 15.02 -6.85
N LEU A 24 4.69 16.03 -7.21
CA LEU A 24 5.20 17.29 -7.76
C LEU A 24 6.16 17.99 -6.79
N ILE A 25 5.79 18.07 -5.50
CA ILE A 25 6.68 18.61 -4.45
C ILE A 25 7.93 17.73 -4.28
N GLY A 26 7.79 16.42 -4.43
CA GLY A 26 8.88 15.45 -4.35
C GLY A 26 9.95 15.62 -5.44
N VAL A 27 9.55 16.01 -6.66
CA VAL A 27 10.45 16.21 -7.81
C VAL A 27 11.18 17.57 -7.78
N MET A 28 10.67 18.54 -7.01
CA MET A 28 11.33 19.85 -6.84
C MET A 28 12.67 19.72 -6.09
N PRO A 29 13.64 20.63 -6.35
CA PRO A 29 14.95 20.62 -5.71
C PRO A 29 14.85 20.53 -4.17
N PRO A 30 15.66 19.67 -3.52
CA PRO A 30 15.58 19.44 -2.08
C PRO A 30 15.71 20.75 -1.28
N GLU A 31 16.61 21.65 -1.70
CA GLU A 31 16.94 22.86 -0.95
C GLU A 31 15.75 23.82 -0.75
N LEU A 32 14.71 23.71 -1.58
CA LEU A 32 13.54 24.59 -1.55
C LEU A 32 12.47 24.15 -0.53
N PHE A 33 12.37 22.85 -0.22
CA PHE A 33 11.23 22.31 0.54
C PHE A 33 11.60 21.20 1.54
N ASP A 34 12.87 20.90 1.78
CA ASP A 34 13.26 19.77 2.64
C ASP A 34 12.74 19.93 4.07
N ARG A 35 12.79 21.16 4.60
CA ARG A 35 12.31 21.47 5.95
C ARG A 35 10.79 21.26 6.05
N GLU A 36 10.04 21.76 5.08
CA GLU A 36 8.59 21.65 4.99
C GLU A 36 8.16 20.20 4.80
N LYS A 37 8.86 19.45 3.94
CA LYS A 37 8.66 18.00 3.74
C LYS A 37 8.82 17.24 5.06
N ASN A 38 9.87 17.54 5.82
CA ASN A 38 10.11 16.92 7.11
C ASN A 38 9.04 17.26 8.15
N TYR A 39 8.62 18.53 8.25
CA TYR A 39 7.51 18.89 9.15
C TYR A 39 6.19 18.20 8.79
N ILE A 40 5.84 18.18 7.50
CA ILE A 40 4.63 17.49 7.03
C ILE A 40 4.72 16.00 7.35
N LYS A 41 5.88 15.38 7.11
CA LYS A 41 6.14 13.97 7.42
C LYS A 41 6.01 13.69 8.92
N ASP A 42 6.61 14.50 9.78
CA ASP A 42 6.61 14.29 11.23
C ASP A 42 5.19 14.39 11.82
N ILE A 43 4.43 15.40 11.39
CA ILE A 43 3.02 15.55 11.79
C ILE A 43 2.18 14.40 11.24
N SER A 44 2.43 13.98 10.00
CA SER A 44 1.72 12.85 9.38
C SER A 44 1.96 11.55 10.14
N LEU A 45 3.22 11.24 10.46
CA LEU A 45 3.60 10.01 11.17
C LEU A 45 3.14 10.02 12.63
N SER A 46 3.17 11.17 13.30
CA SER A 46 2.84 11.27 14.72
C SER A 46 1.34 11.33 15.00
N PHE A 47 0.55 11.91 14.08
CA PHE A 47 -0.87 12.17 14.32
C PHE A 47 -1.78 11.55 13.26
N PHE A 48 -1.66 11.95 12.00
CA PHE A 48 -2.65 11.58 10.97
C PHE A 48 -2.65 10.09 10.65
N ILE A 49 -1.48 9.46 10.53
CA ILE A 49 -1.34 8.04 10.20
C ILE A 49 -1.93 7.17 11.32
N PRO A 50 -1.55 7.31 12.60
CA PRO A 50 -2.16 6.55 13.69
C PRO A 50 -3.68 6.73 13.79
N VAL A 51 -4.18 7.96 13.67
CA VAL A 51 -5.62 8.25 13.71
C VAL A 51 -6.35 7.57 12.56
N TYR A 52 -5.80 7.65 11.34
CA TYR A 52 -6.38 6.98 10.17
C TYR A 52 -6.49 5.47 10.35
N PHE A 53 -5.39 4.82 10.76
CA PHE A 53 -5.40 3.38 10.99
C PHE A 53 -6.30 2.96 12.17
N GLY A 54 -6.44 3.81 13.20
CA GLY A 54 -7.42 3.62 14.26
C GLY A 54 -8.86 3.62 13.76
N ILE A 55 -9.22 4.62 12.94
CA ILE A 55 -10.58 4.72 12.35
C ILE A 55 -10.87 3.53 11.43
N VAL A 56 -9.94 3.17 10.54
CA VAL A 56 -10.11 2.01 9.67
C VAL A 56 -10.24 0.73 10.48
N GLY A 57 -9.41 0.57 11.51
CA GLY A 57 -9.47 -0.58 12.41
C GLY A 57 -10.83 -0.72 13.10
N LEU A 58 -11.42 0.39 13.54
CA LEU A 58 -12.77 0.40 14.14
C LEU A 58 -13.87 0.02 13.14
N LYS A 59 -13.69 0.29 11.84
CA LYS A 59 -14.62 -0.16 10.79
C LYS A 59 -14.51 -1.66 10.49
N LEU A 60 -13.45 -2.34 10.93
CA LEU A 60 -13.27 -3.77 10.66
C LEU A 60 -14.10 -4.62 11.61
N ASN A 61 -15.17 -5.21 11.08
CA ASN A 61 -15.98 -6.16 11.82
C ASN A 61 -15.46 -7.59 11.66
N LEU A 62 -14.42 -7.92 12.41
CA LEU A 62 -13.81 -9.25 12.41
C LEU A 62 -14.71 -10.33 13.05
N ILE A 63 -15.67 -9.93 13.88
CA ILE A 63 -16.50 -10.89 14.63
C ILE A 63 -17.55 -11.51 13.71
N TYR A 64 -18.21 -10.68 12.90
CA TYR A 64 -19.35 -11.13 12.08
C TYR A 64 -19.00 -11.34 10.61
N HIS A 65 -17.97 -10.67 10.09
CA HIS A 65 -17.68 -10.64 8.66
C HIS A 65 -16.31 -11.21 8.29
N PHE A 66 -15.61 -11.83 9.23
CA PHE A 66 -14.36 -12.53 8.94
C PHE A 66 -14.60 -13.97 8.50
N ASP A 67 -14.61 -14.17 7.19
CA ASP A 67 -14.63 -15.50 6.58
C ASP A 67 -13.18 -15.99 6.38
N ILE A 68 -12.74 -16.91 7.24
CA ILE A 68 -11.37 -17.46 7.23
C ILE A 68 -11.06 -18.20 5.93
N PRO A 69 -11.88 -19.17 5.47
CA PRO A 69 -11.67 -19.84 4.18
C PRO A 69 -11.53 -18.86 3.02
N PHE A 70 -12.45 -17.90 2.93
CA PHE A 70 -12.44 -16.91 1.85
C PHE A 70 -11.21 -16.00 1.92
N THR A 71 -10.90 -15.48 3.10
CA THR A 71 -9.75 -14.58 3.29
C THR A 71 -8.43 -15.28 2.99
N SER A 72 -8.24 -16.50 3.50
CA SER A 72 -7.02 -17.27 3.27
C SER A 72 -6.84 -17.61 1.78
N PHE A 73 -7.92 -18.08 1.13
CA PHE A 73 -7.91 -18.34 -0.31
C PHE A 73 -7.58 -17.07 -1.10
N PHE A 74 -8.21 -15.95 -0.77
CA PHE A 74 -8.00 -14.68 -1.45
C PHE A 74 -6.55 -14.18 -1.31
N ILE A 75 -5.96 -14.29 -0.11
CA ILE A 75 -4.55 -13.93 0.15
C ILE A 75 -3.61 -14.81 -0.68
N LEU A 76 -3.82 -16.12 -0.72
CA LEU A 76 -2.98 -17.03 -1.50
C LEU A 76 -3.12 -16.76 -3.00
N PHE A 77 -4.35 -16.63 -3.48
CA PHE A 77 -4.65 -16.39 -4.89
C PHE A 77 -4.01 -15.09 -5.39
N THR A 78 -4.24 -13.97 -4.69
CA THR A 78 -3.68 -12.66 -5.08
C THR A 78 -2.16 -12.63 -4.98
N THR A 79 -1.57 -13.29 -3.97
CA THR A 79 -0.12 -13.36 -3.78
C THR A 79 0.51 -14.13 -4.93
N ILE A 80 0.02 -15.34 -5.22
CA ILE A 80 0.58 -16.19 -6.29
C ILE A 80 0.44 -15.49 -7.64
N PHE A 81 -0.73 -14.92 -7.94
CA PHE A 81 -0.97 -14.24 -9.20
C PHE A 81 0.00 -13.07 -9.42
N GLN A 82 0.17 -12.23 -8.40
CA GLN A 82 1.05 -11.07 -8.48
C GLN A 82 2.54 -11.45 -8.48
N PHE A 83 2.90 -12.49 -7.73
CA PHE A 83 4.25 -13.02 -7.66
C PHE A 83 4.69 -13.59 -9.01
N ILE A 84 3.85 -14.40 -9.65
CA ILE A 84 4.12 -14.95 -10.99
C ILE A 84 4.27 -13.82 -12.01
N GLY A 85 3.33 -12.86 -12.04
CA GLY A 85 3.40 -11.73 -12.95
C GLY A 85 4.68 -10.91 -12.79
N THR A 86 5.10 -10.68 -11.55
CA THR A 86 6.30 -9.90 -11.24
C THR A 86 7.59 -10.66 -11.58
N ILE A 87 7.66 -11.96 -11.30
CA ILE A 87 8.82 -12.79 -11.69
C ILE A 87 8.98 -12.82 -13.21
N ILE A 88 7.89 -13.01 -13.95
CA ILE A 88 7.94 -13.03 -15.42
C ILE A 88 8.47 -11.68 -15.93
N ALA A 89 7.93 -10.57 -15.43
CA ALA A 89 8.39 -9.23 -15.78
C ALA A 89 9.89 -9.02 -15.44
N ALA A 90 10.32 -9.43 -14.25
CA ALA A 90 11.72 -9.33 -13.81
C ALA A 90 12.67 -10.17 -14.69
N LYS A 91 12.22 -11.35 -15.13
CA LYS A 91 12.99 -12.21 -16.03
C LYS A 91 13.09 -11.66 -17.45
N ILE A 92 12.05 -11.01 -17.96
CA ILE A 92 12.10 -10.26 -19.23
C ILE A 92 13.16 -9.16 -19.14
N LEU A 93 13.26 -8.49 -17.99
CA LEU A 93 14.28 -7.48 -17.69
C LEU A 93 15.67 -8.06 -17.35
N ARG A 94 15.86 -9.38 -17.51
CA ARG A 94 17.12 -10.12 -17.25
C ARG A 94 17.70 -9.88 -15.84
N LYS A 95 16.83 -9.66 -14.85
CA LYS A 95 17.25 -9.55 -13.45
C LYS A 95 17.67 -10.90 -12.88
N ASP A 96 18.63 -10.85 -11.96
CA ASP A 96 19.07 -12.03 -11.21
C ASP A 96 17.93 -12.60 -10.36
N TRP A 97 18.09 -13.84 -9.90
CA TRP A 97 17.04 -14.54 -9.17
C TRP A 97 16.69 -13.85 -7.85
N LEU A 98 17.67 -13.32 -7.15
CA LEU A 98 17.47 -12.69 -5.85
C LEU A 98 16.74 -11.35 -6.01
N SER A 99 17.15 -10.51 -6.96
CA SER A 99 16.44 -9.28 -7.31
C SER A 99 15.02 -9.55 -7.81
N SER A 100 14.81 -10.62 -8.58
CA SER A 100 13.47 -11.02 -9.04
C SER A 100 12.56 -11.39 -7.87
N LEU A 101 13.08 -12.13 -6.88
CA LEU A 101 12.35 -12.48 -5.66
C LEU A 101 12.05 -11.24 -4.81
N ASN A 102 13.05 -10.39 -4.58
CA ASN A 102 12.89 -9.15 -3.81
C ASN A 102 11.86 -8.21 -4.45
N LEU A 103 11.89 -8.06 -5.78
CA LEU A 103 10.89 -7.29 -6.53
C LEU A 103 9.49 -7.88 -6.35
N SER A 104 9.36 -9.20 -6.44
CA SER A 104 8.06 -9.89 -6.32
C SER A 104 7.47 -9.76 -4.92
N VAL A 105 8.31 -9.85 -3.88
CA VAL A 105 7.89 -9.61 -2.49
C VAL A 105 7.49 -8.14 -2.30
N ALA A 106 8.27 -7.19 -2.83
CA ALA A 106 7.95 -5.76 -2.74
C ALA A 106 6.59 -5.45 -3.39
N MET A 107 6.34 -6.00 -4.58
CA MET A 107 5.13 -5.72 -5.35
C MET A 107 3.87 -6.32 -4.73
N THR A 108 3.97 -7.45 -4.02
CA THR A 108 2.80 -8.10 -3.41
C THR A 108 2.21 -7.32 -2.22
N THR A 109 2.94 -6.32 -1.71
CA THR A 109 2.45 -5.45 -0.65
C THR A 109 1.36 -4.50 -1.16
N LYS A 110 0.18 -4.53 -0.55
CA LYS A 110 -0.94 -3.64 -0.93
C LYS A 110 -0.88 -2.27 -0.23
N GLY A 111 -0.05 -2.16 0.81
CA GLY A 111 0.29 -0.90 1.49
C GLY A 111 -0.88 -0.12 2.09
N GLY A 112 -0.60 1.09 2.57
CA GLY A 112 -1.63 2.04 3.01
C GLY A 112 -2.61 2.48 1.91
N PRO A 113 -2.15 2.78 0.67
CA PRO A 113 -3.04 3.15 -0.42
C PRO A 113 -4.10 2.09 -0.76
N GLY A 114 -3.76 0.79 -0.68
CA GLY A 114 -4.72 -0.29 -0.92
C GLY A 114 -5.86 -0.30 0.10
N ILE A 115 -5.55 -0.03 1.37
CA ILE A 115 -6.54 0.07 2.45
C ILE A 115 -7.44 1.29 2.25
N ILE A 116 -6.87 2.42 1.86
CA ILE A 116 -7.62 3.64 1.53
C ILE A 116 -8.62 3.37 0.40
N LEU A 117 -8.18 2.71 -0.68
CA LEU A 117 -9.04 2.36 -1.80
C LEU A 117 -10.14 1.38 -1.40
N ALA A 118 -9.83 0.39 -0.57
CA ALA A 118 -10.82 -0.56 -0.04
C ALA A 118 -11.90 0.16 0.77
N ASN A 119 -11.51 1.10 1.64
CA ASN A 119 -12.46 1.89 2.41
C ASN A 119 -13.37 2.73 1.51
N ILE A 120 -12.83 3.38 0.48
CA ILE A 120 -13.64 4.14 -0.48
C ILE A 120 -14.63 3.22 -1.21
N ALA A 121 -14.17 2.07 -1.70
CA ALA A 121 -15.04 1.11 -2.38
C ALA A 121 -16.17 0.59 -1.47
N TYR A 122 -15.87 0.41 -0.18
CA TYR A 122 -16.85 0.01 0.82
C TYR A 122 -17.85 1.14 1.12
N ASP A 123 -17.37 2.38 1.30
CA ASP A 123 -18.22 3.55 1.53
C ASP A 123 -19.14 3.82 0.31
N LEU A 124 -18.68 3.49 -0.91
CA LEU A 124 -19.48 3.52 -2.15
C LEU A 124 -20.36 2.28 -2.37
N ARG A 125 -20.37 1.32 -1.44
CA ARG A 125 -21.10 0.04 -1.53
C ARG A 125 -20.77 -0.80 -2.78
N ILE A 126 -19.60 -0.60 -3.37
CA ILE A 126 -19.10 -1.40 -4.49
C ILE A 126 -18.67 -2.79 -3.98
N VAL A 127 -18.15 -2.84 -2.76
CA VAL A 127 -17.75 -4.08 -2.08
C VAL A 127 -18.55 -4.26 -0.80
N ASN A 128 -18.84 -5.51 -0.44
CA ASN A 128 -19.50 -5.83 0.82
C ASN A 128 -18.50 -5.82 1.99
N GLU A 129 -19.01 -5.93 3.21
CA GLU A 129 -18.21 -5.87 4.45
C GLU A 129 -17.20 -7.01 4.56
N THR A 130 -17.59 -8.23 4.18
CA THR A 130 -16.69 -9.41 4.14
C THR A 130 -15.50 -9.17 3.21
N PHE A 131 -15.74 -8.61 2.03
CA PHE A 131 -14.69 -8.34 1.05
C PHE A 131 -13.81 -7.15 1.49
N PHE A 132 -14.40 -6.13 2.12
CA PHE A 132 -13.66 -5.04 2.73
C PHE A 132 -12.69 -5.55 3.80
N VAL A 133 -13.17 -6.35 4.76
CA VAL A 133 -12.34 -7.01 5.79
C VAL A 133 -11.24 -7.84 5.15
N THR A 134 -11.59 -8.64 4.13
CA THR A 134 -10.63 -9.49 3.41
C THR A 134 -9.52 -8.68 2.74
N ILE A 135 -9.84 -7.59 2.04
CA ILE A 135 -8.84 -6.74 1.37
C ILE A 135 -7.91 -6.09 2.40
N VAL A 136 -8.47 -5.55 3.49
CA VAL A 136 -7.68 -4.88 4.53
C VAL A 136 -6.76 -5.88 5.23
N LEU A 137 -7.26 -7.05 5.61
CA LEU A 137 -6.43 -8.12 6.19
C LEU A 137 -5.34 -8.57 5.23
N THR A 138 -5.66 -8.74 3.95
CA THR A 138 -4.67 -9.07 2.94
C THR A 138 -3.56 -8.02 2.89
N ALA A 139 -3.91 -6.73 2.90
CA ALA A 139 -2.94 -5.66 2.87
C ALA A 139 -2.02 -5.66 4.10
N ILE A 140 -2.56 -5.93 5.29
CA ILE A 140 -1.78 -6.04 6.53
C ILE A 140 -0.85 -7.25 6.47
N VAL A 141 -1.40 -8.44 6.17
CA VAL A 141 -0.64 -9.70 6.16
C VAL A 141 0.49 -9.66 5.13
N THR A 142 0.21 -9.25 3.89
CA THR A 142 1.27 -9.21 2.86
C THR A 142 2.34 -8.15 3.17
N SER A 143 1.97 -7.02 3.78
CA SER A 143 2.93 -5.99 4.19
C SER A 143 3.83 -6.46 5.34
N LEU A 144 3.28 -7.20 6.31
CA LEU A 144 4.05 -7.79 7.40
C LEU A 144 5.04 -8.85 6.88
N LEU A 145 4.57 -9.74 6.00
CA LEU A 145 5.41 -10.77 5.38
C LEU A 145 6.58 -10.15 4.61
N ALA A 146 6.32 -9.12 3.81
CA ALA A 146 7.37 -8.39 3.12
C ALA A 146 8.34 -7.70 4.09
N GLY A 147 7.83 -7.08 5.15
CA GLY A 147 8.67 -6.47 6.18
C GLY A 147 9.62 -7.47 6.86
N VAL A 148 9.13 -8.67 7.18
CA VAL A 148 9.94 -9.77 7.73
C VAL A 148 10.99 -10.23 6.72
N TRP A 149 10.60 -10.42 5.46
CA TRP A 149 11.51 -10.81 4.38
C TRP A 149 12.64 -9.79 4.19
N PHE A 150 12.31 -8.50 4.08
CA PHE A 150 13.34 -7.47 3.88
C PHE A 150 14.26 -7.31 5.08
N ARG A 151 13.75 -7.44 6.30
CA ARG A 151 14.61 -7.49 7.50
C ARG A 151 15.58 -8.68 7.44
N TYR A 152 15.11 -9.84 7.02
CA TYR A 152 15.95 -11.03 6.87
C TYR A 152 17.02 -10.85 5.78
N VAL A 153 16.65 -10.33 4.60
CA VAL A 153 17.59 -10.07 3.49
C VAL A 153 18.66 -9.05 3.88
N LEU A 154 18.25 -7.96 4.53
CA LEU A 154 19.17 -6.94 5.04
C LEU A 154 20.09 -7.47 6.13
N ALA A 155 19.58 -8.30 7.05
CA ALA A 155 20.40 -8.92 8.10
C ALA A 155 21.47 -9.86 7.53
N LYS A 156 21.23 -10.46 6.35
CA LYS A 156 22.20 -11.30 5.64
C LYS A 156 23.18 -10.51 4.74
N GLY A 157 23.04 -9.20 4.63
CA GLY A 157 23.91 -8.36 3.80
C GLY A 157 23.73 -8.57 2.30
N PHE A 158 22.59 -9.13 1.88
CA PHE A 158 22.31 -9.33 0.45
C PHE A 158 21.89 -8.02 -0.23
N VAL A 159 22.27 -7.87 -1.49
CA VAL A 159 21.87 -6.73 -2.32
C VAL A 159 20.37 -6.85 -2.66
N LEU A 160 19.61 -5.78 -2.44
CA LEU A 160 18.16 -5.79 -2.64
C LEU A 160 17.77 -5.80 -4.13
N LEU A 161 18.46 -5.00 -4.94
CA LEU A 161 18.31 -4.94 -6.39
C LEU A 161 19.69 -4.74 -7.01
N GLY A 162 20.12 -5.70 -7.83
CA GLY A 162 21.31 -5.65 -8.69
C GLY A 162 20.99 -5.30 -10.14
#